data_AF-A0A7C5A865-F1
#
_entry.id   AF-A0A7C5A865-F1
#
_cell.length_a   1.000
_cell.length_b   1.000
_cell.length_c   1.000
_cell.angle_alpha   90.00
_cell.angle_beta   90.00
_cell.angle_gamma   90.00
#
_symmetry.space_group_name_H-M   'P 1'
#
loop_
_entity.id
_entity.type
_entity.pdbx_description
1 polymer ?
#
loop_
_entity_poly.entity_id
_entity_poly.type
_entity_poly.pdbx_seq_one_letter_code
_entity_poly.pdbx_strand_id
1 'polypeptide(L)'
;MVSLTFVFWMYVVLFSVIGAMRGWAKELLVSFSVILALTFITLLERYVPFVQNLRQADTTALFWLRSVILALLVFFGYQSPNIARFAPKMTREKLQDILLGVFLGGINGYLVAGTLWFYLHEAQYPFPAITAPLEGTAAGNVALNLLKYMPPRLLGVPAIYFAVVLAFVFVLVVFI
;
A
#
# COMPACT_ATOMS: atom_id res chain seq x y z
N MET A 1 -12.57 -21.60 -7.84
CA MET A 1 -11.39 -20.83 -7.40
C MET A 1 -11.74 -19.36 -7.47
N VAL A 2 -11.47 -18.57 -6.43
CA VAL A 2 -11.76 -17.13 -6.43
C VAL A 2 -10.66 -16.40 -7.19
N SER A 3 -11.02 -15.43 -8.04
CA SER A 3 -10.05 -14.63 -8.78
C SER A 3 -9.29 -13.69 -7.85
N LEU A 4 -7.96 -13.62 -8.01
CA LEU A 4 -7.09 -12.68 -7.29
C LEU A 4 -7.52 -11.22 -7.51
N THR A 5 -8.01 -10.90 -8.71
CA THR A 5 -8.61 -9.60 -9.05
C THR A 5 -9.81 -9.28 -8.16
N PHE A 6 -10.65 -10.28 -7.88
CA PHE A 6 -11.81 -10.10 -7.02
C PHE A 6 -11.38 -9.85 -5.57
N VAL A 7 -10.42 -10.64 -5.06
CA VAL A 7 -9.86 -10.45 -3.71
C VAL A 7 -9.24 -9.06 -3.56
N PHE A 8 -8.51 -8.60 -4.58
CA PHE A 8 -7.93 -7.26 -4.59
C PHE A 8 -9.00 -6.17 -4.47
N TRP A 9 -10.04 -6.18 -5.32
CA TRP A 9 -11.11 -5.18 -5.24
C TRP A 9 -11.94 -5.28 -3.96
N MET A 10 -12.12 -6.50 -3.43
CA MET A 10 -12.74 -6.70 -2.12
C MET A 10 -11.96 -5.97 -1.02
N TYR A 11 -10.62 -6.06 -1.00
CA TYR A 11 -9.81 -5.30 -0.05
C TYR A 11 -9.87 -3.80 -0.28
N VAL A 12 -9.85 -3.33 -1.53
CA VAL A 12 -10.02 -1.89 -1.85
C VAL A 12 -11.32 -1.36 -1.25
N VAL A 13 -12.44 -2.05 -1.49
CA VAL A 13 -13.75 -1.66 -0.96
C VAL A 13 -13.79 -1.74 0.56
N LEU A 14 -13.22 -2.79 1.16
CA LEU A 14 -13.17 -2.96 2.60
C LEU A 14 -12.41 -1.80 3.28
N PHE A 15 -11.26 -1.42 2.73
CA PHE A 15 -10.51 -0.28 3.25
C PHE A 15 -11.23 1.05 3.03
N SER A 16 -11.98 1.23 1.93
CA SER A 16 -12.85 2.39 1.76
C SER A 16 -13.89 2.49 2.88
N VAL A 17 -14.51 1.37 3.27
CA VAL A 17 -15.48 1.34 4.39
C VAL A 17 -14.78 1.66 5.72
N ILE A 18 -13.59 1.11 5.97
CA ILE A 18 -12.80 1.44 7.18
C ILE A 18 -12.48 2.94 7.21
N GLY A 19 -12.08 3.51 6.08
CA GLY A 19 -11.74 4.93 5.99
C GLY A 19 -12.94 5.84 6.27
N ALA A 20 -14.13 5.44 5.84
CA ALA A 20 -15.39 6.13 6.16
C ALA A 20 -15.61 6.27 7.68
N MET A 21 -15.23 5.24 8.45
CA MET A 21 -15.42 5.19 9.91
C MET A 21 -14.28 5.87 10.67
N ARG A 22 -13.06 5.86 10.12
CA ARG A 22 -11.85 6.32 10.80
C ARG A 22 -11.55 7.82 10.59
N GLY A 23 -12.04 8.40 9.50
CA GLY A 23 -11.85 9.81 9.15
C GLY A 23 -10.61 10.05 8.31
N TRP A 24 -10.65 11.10 7.47
CA TRP A 24 -9.67 11.29 6.40
C TRP A 24 -8.25 11.56 6.92
N ALA A 25 -8.10 12.35 7.99
CA ALA A 25 -6.79 12.76 8.51
C ALA A 25 -5.97 11.56 8.99
N LYS A 26 -6.62 10.57 9.60
CA LYS A 26 -5.98 9.33 10.07
C LYS A 26 -5.66 8.38 8.92
N GLU A 27 -6.51 8.30 7.91
CA GLU A 27 -6.24 7.51 6.71
C GLU A 27 -5.09 8.11 5.88
N LEU A 28 -4.93 9.44 5.85
CA LEU A 28 -3.82 10.08 5.16
C LEU A 28 -2.46 9.68 5.76
N LEU A 29 -2.37 9.55 7.09
CA LEU A 29 -1.17 9.05 7.76
C LEU A 29 -0.81 7.61 7.36
N VAL A 30 -1.82 6.77 7.09
CA VAL A 30 -1.60 5.41 6.58
C VAL A 30 -1.03 5.47 5.15
N SER A 31 -1.53 6.36 4.30
CA SER A 31 -0.97 6.54 2.96
C SER A 31 0.52 6.89 3.02
N PHE A 32 0.89 7.80 3.93
CA PHE A 32 2.29 8.17 4.14
C PHE A 32 3.14 7.02 4.67
N SER A 33 2.60 6.18 5.56
CA SER A 33 3.34 5.03 6.04
C SER A 33 3.57 3.97 4.96
N VAL A 34 2.64 3.81 4.01
CA VAL A 34 2.86 2.96 2.83
C VAL A 34 3.95 3.56 1.93
N ILE A 35 3.90 4.86 1.63
CA ILE A 35 4.94 5.54 0.83
C ILE A 35 6.31 5.40 1.49
N LEU A 36 6.38 5.58 2.80
CA LEU A 36 7.60 5.36 3.58
C LEU A 36 8.07 3.91 3.47
N ALA A 37 7.17 2.93 3.55
CA ALA A 37 7.51 1.52 3.39
C ALA A 37 8.09 1.20 2.01
N LEU A 38 7.43 1.66 0.95
CA LEU A 38 7.92 1.49 -0.42
C LEU A 38 9.29 2.14 -0.62
N THR A 39 9.49 3.33 -0.06
CA THR A 39 10.78 4.02 -0.09
C THR A 39 11.84 3.21 0.64
N PHE A 40 11.55 2.77 1.87
CA PHE A 40 12.49 2.03 2.70
C PHE A 40 12.89 0.71 2.04
N ILE A 41 11.93 -0.04 1.50
CA ILE A 41 12.17 -1.26 0.71
C ILE A 41 13.06 -0.95 -0.50
N THR A 42 12.76 0.12 -1.24
CA THR A 42 13.57 0.54 -2.39
C THR A 42 15.00 0.87 -2.00
N LEU A 43 15.21 1.53 -0.86
CA LEU A 43 16.55 1.85 -0.34
C LEU A 43 17.30 0.59 0.10
N LEU A 44 16.63 -0.33 0.79
CA LEU A 44 17.21 -1.61 1.19
C LEU A 44 17.68 -2.40 -0.04
N GLU A 45 16.84 -2.54 -1.06
CA GLU A 45 17.20 -3.26 -2.29
C GLU A 45 18.32 -2.56 -3.07
N ARG A 46 18.41 -1.23 -3.01
CA ARG A 46 19.40 -0.49 -3.78
C ARG A 46 20.76 -0.39 -3.10
N TYR A 47 20.80 -0.36 -1.76
CA TYR A 47 22.02 -0.02 -1.03
C TYR A 47 22.47 -1.09 -0.02
N VAL A 48 21.65 -2.06 0.33
CA VAL A 48 22.02 -3.12 1.29
C VAL A 48 22.40 -4.40 0.54
N PRO A 49 23.69 -4.80 0.52
CA PRO A 49 24.16 -5.96 -0.25
C PRO A 49 23.44 -7.27 0.13
N PHE A 50 23.10 -7.44 1.41
CA PHE A 50 22.35 -8.61 1.88
C PHE A 50 21.01 -8.77 1.13
N VAL A 51 20.27 -7.67 0.93
CA VAL A 51 18.96 -7.69 0.27
C VAL A 51 19.12 -7.88 -1.24
N GLN A 52 20.17 -7.34 -1.84
CA GLN A 52 20.51 -7.57 -3.25
C GLN A 52 20.80 -9.05 -3.53
N ASN A 53 21.58 -9.69 -2.67
CA ASN A 53 21.88 -11.11 -2.77
C ASN A 53 20.61 -11.95 -2.59
N LEU A 54 19.75 -11.58 -1.64
CA LEU A 54 18.47 -12.26 -1.42
C LEU A 54 17.58 -12.19 -2.67
N ARG A 55 17.56 -11.06 -3.38
CA ARG A 55 16.78 -10.87 -4.60
C ARG A 55 17.16 -11.85 -5.73
N GLN A 56 18.41 -12.30 -5.76
CA GLN A 56 18.89 -13.27 -6.74
C GLN A 56 18.75 -14.72 -6.25
N ALA A 57 18.88 -14.93 -4.94
CA ALA A 57 18.90 -16.27 -4.34
C ALA A 57 17.52 -16.84 -4.03
N ASP A 58 16.60 -16.03 -3.49
CA ASP A 58 15.30 -16.50 -3.01
C ASP A 58 14.23 -15.39 -3.11
N THR A 59 13.41 -15.48 -4.16
CA THR A 59 12.31 -14.55 -4.42
C THR A 59 11.17 -14.69 -3.39
N THR A 60 11.03 -15.84 -2.74
CA THR A 60 10.00 -16.08 -1.72
C THR A 60 10.40 -15.42 -0.41
N ALA A 61 11.67 -15.55 0.00
CA ALA A 61 12.20 -14.83 1.16
C ALA A 61 12.13 -13.31 0.94
N LEU A 62 12.42 -12.82 -0.27
CA LEU A 62 12.26 -11.41 -0.62
C LEU A 62 10.81 -10.93 -0.51
N PHE A 63 9.84 -11.74 -0.97
CA PHE A 63 8.42 -11.46 -0.79
C PHE A 63 8.05 -11.26 0.68
N TRP A 64 8.49 -12.17 1.56
CA TRP A 64 8.21 -12.08 2.99
C TRP A 64 8.87 -10.86 3.63
N LEU A 65 10.13 -10.56 3.30
CA LEU A 65 10.84 -9.37 3.78
C LEU A 65 10.04 -8.10 3.46
N ARG A 66 9.67 -7.93 2.18
CA ARG A 66 8.91 -6.77 1.70
C ARG A 66 7.52 -6.68 2.35
N SER A 67 6.84 -7.82 2.47
CA SER A 67 5.49 -7.89 3.04
C SER A 67 5.49 -7.58 4.54
N VAL A 68 6.47 -8.07 5.30
CA VAL A 68 6.61 -7.78 6.73
C VAL A 68 6.92 -6.31 6.96
N ILE A 69 7.85 -5.72 6.18
CA ILE A 69 8.16 -4.29 6.28
C ILE A 69 6.93 -3.44 5.98
N LEU A 70 6.21 -3.75 4.89
CA LEU A 70 4.96 -3.07 4.54
C LEU A 70 3.94 -3.20 5.67
N ALA A 71 3.70 -4.41 6.16
CA ALA A 71 2.72 -4.67 7.22
C ALA A 71 3.06 -3.91 8.51
N LEU A 72 4.32 -3.90 8.93
CA LEU A 72 4.77 -3.19 10.13
C LEU A 72 4.57 -1.67 10.01
N LEU A 73 4.94 -1.07 8.89
CA LEU A 73 4.80 0.38 8.69
C LEU A 73 3.33 0.78 8.49
N VAL A 74 2.54 -0.02 7.78
CA VAL A 74 1.09 0.15 7.68
C VAL A 74 0.44 0.04 9.06
N PHE A 75 0.83 -0.96 9.86
CA PHE A 75 0.36 -1.12 11.24
C PHE A 75 0.65 0.13 12.07
N PHE A 76 1.87 0.68 12.03
CA PHE A 76 2.17 1.93 12.73
C PHE A 76 1.39 3.14 12.19
N GLY A 77 1.13 3.20 10.88
CA GLY A 77 0.23 4.20 10.28
C GLY A 77 -1.20 4.09 10.82
N TYR A 78 -1.67 2.87 11.08
CA TYR A 78 -2.98 2.62 11.70
C TYR A 78 -2.99 2.93 13.21
N GLN A 79 -1.90 2.63 13.90
CA GLN A 79 -1.71 2.84 15.35
C GLN A 79 -1.46 4.30 15.73
N SER A 80 -1.96 5.27 14.96
CA SER A 80 -1.80 6.70 15.25
C SER A 80 -2.10 6.96 16.73
N PRO A 81 -1.11 7.37 17.55
CA PRO A 81 -1.33 7.63 18.95
C PRO A 81 -2.48 8.63 19.07
N ASN A 82 -3.23 8.58 20.18
CA ASN A 82 -4.33 9.49 20.44
C ASN A 82 -3.79 10.91 20.73
N ILE A 83 -3.13 11.53 19.73
CA ILE A 83 -2.54 12.85 19.80
C ILE A 83 -3.73 13.80 19.81
N ALA A 84 -4.07 14.31 20.99
CA ALA A 84 -5.17 15.24 21.23
C ALA A 84 -5.14 16.50 20.31
N ARG A 85 -4.02 16.76 19.62
CA ARG A 85 -3.91 17.82 18.59
C ARG A 85 -4.73 17.56 17.32
N PHE A 86 -5.15 16.31 17.07
CA PHE A 86 -6.11 15.95 16.00
C PHE A 86 -7.58 16.08 16.41
N ALA A 87 -7.86 16.66 17.58
CA ALA A 87 -9.21 17.06 17.96
C ALA A 87 -9.47 18.57 17.72
N PRO A 88 -9.28 19.16 16.52
CA PRO A 88 -9.85 20.46 16.26
C PRO A 88 -11.32 20.26 15.89
N LYS A 89 -12.23 20.73 16.75
CA LYS A 89 -13.36 21.63 16.45
C LYS A 89 -13.96 21.67 15.01
N MET A 90 -14.03 20.56 14.27
CA MET A 90 -14.69 20.45 12.96
C MET A 90 -15.91 19.53 13.06
N THR A 91 -16.83 19.86 13.95
CA THR A 91 -18.12 19.17 14.11
C THR A 91 -19.15 19.56 13.03
N ARG A 92 -18.76 20.27 11.97
CA ARG A 92 -19.72 20.88 11.03
C ARG A 92 -19.90 20.20 9.68
N GLU A 93 -19.03 19.28 9.24
CA GLU A 93 -19.32 18.49 8.01
C GLU A 93 -18.95 17.01 8.17
N LYS A 94 -19.74 16.27 8.97
CA LYS A 94 -19.60 14.80 9.09
C LYS A 94 -19.63 14.09 7.74
N LEU A 95 -20.39 14.62 6.78
CA LEU A 95 -20.47 14.06 5.44
C LEU A 95 -19.16 14.21 4.66
N GLN A 96 -18.53 15.39 4.70
CA GLN A 96 -17.25 15.63 4.03
C GLN A 96 -16.14 14.74 4.60
N ASP A 97 -16.07 14.62 5.93
CA ASP A 97 -15.09 13.76 6.61
C ASP A 97 -15.26 12.29 6.22
N ILE A 98 -16.51 11.80 6.18
CA ILE A 98 -16.83 10.44 5.73
C ILE A 98 -16.45 10.24 4.26
N LEU A 99 -16.81 11.16 3.36
CA LEU A 99 -16.54 11.02 1.93
C LEU A 99 -15.03 11.02 1.62
N LEU A 100 -14.27 11.92 2.26
CA LEU A 100 -12.81 11.94 2.14
C LEU A 100 -12.19 10.68 2.78
N GLY A 101 -12.76 10.21 3.89
CA GLY A 101 -12.38 8.94 4.51
C GLY A 101 -12.59 7.75 3.58
N VAL A 102 -13.73 7.65 2.90
CA VAL A 102 -14.01 6.61 1.88
C VAL A 102 -12.97 6.64 0.77
N PHE A 103 -12.68 7.83 0.24
CA PHE A 103 -11.74 8.00 -0.86
C PHE A 103 -10.30 7.62 -0.45
N LEU A 104 -9.82 8.14 0.68
CA LEU A 104 -8.48 7.82 1.20
C LEU A 104 -8.37 6.37 1.64
N GLY A 105 -9.42 5.81 2.23
CA GLY A 105 -9.50 4.37 2.54
C GLY A 105 -9.35 3.53 1.28
N GLY A 106 -10.05 3.87 0.19
CA GLY A 106 -9.88 3.18 -1.09
C GLY A 106 -8.48 3.28 -1.66
N ILE A 107 -7.85 4.46 -1.57
CA ILE A 107 -6.45 4.65 -1.93
C ILE A 107 -5.54 3.76 -1.06
N ASN A 108 -5.76 3.70 0.25
CA ASN A 108 -4.98 2.85 1.15
C ASN A 108 -5.15 1.37 0.84
N GLY A 109 -6.39 0.93 0.58
CA GLY A 109 -6.66 -0.44 0.14
C GLY A 109 -5.92 -0.78 -1.16
N TYR A 110 -5.94 0.12 -2.13
CA TYR A 110 -5.19 0.01 -3.38
C TYR A 110 -3.66 -0.03 -3.13
N LEU A 111 -3.14 0.87 -2.31
CA LEU A 111 -1.72 0.98 -1.97
C LEU A 111 -1.23 -0.28 -1.25
N VAL A 112 -1.96 -0.78 -0.26
CA VAL A 112 -1.57 -1.94 0.54
C VAL A 112 -1.77 -3.24 -0.24
N ALA A 113 -3.00 -3.53 -0.69
CA ALA A 113 -3.31 -4.78 -1.36
C ALA A 113 -2.63 -4.87 -2.74
N GLY A 114 -2.53 -3.75 -3.46
CA GLY A 114 -1.83 -3.70 -4.74
C GLY A 114 -0.32 -3.91 -4.60
N THR A 115 0.30 -3.36 -3.55
CA THR A 115 1.72 -3.62 -3.27
C THR A 115 1.96 -5.08 -2.93
N LEU A 116 1.14 -5.68 -2.06
CA LEU A 116 1.26 -7.10 -1.71
C LEU A 116 1.08 -8.00 -2.94
N TRP A 117 0.09 -7.72 -3.78
CA TRP A 117 -0.14 -8.48 -5.00
C TRP A 117 1.01 -8.31 -6.01
N PHE A 118 1.58 -7.10 -6.13
CA PHE A 118 2.75 -6.87 -6.95
C PHE A 118 3.95 -7.70 -6.50
N TYR A 119 4.26 -7.72 -5.19
CA TYR A 119 5.35 -8.54 -4.67
C TYR A 119 5.11 -10.03 -4.85
N LEU A 120 3.85 -10.47 -4.72
CA LEU A 120 3.47 -11.86 -4.99
C LEU A 120 3.69 -12.23 -6.46
N HIS A 121 3.40 -11.31 -7.38
CA HIS A 121 3.65 -11.49 -8.80
C HIS A 121 5.14 -11.56 -9.11
N GLU A 122 5.96 -10.67 -8.54
CA GLU A 122 7.43 -10.74 -8.68
C GLU A 122 8.02 -12.05 -8.15
N ALA A 123 7.43 -12.60 -7.08
CA ALA A 123 7.82 -13.89 -6.52
C ALA A 123 7.29 -15.10 -7.30
N GLN A 124 6.60 -14.90 -8.44
CA GLN A 124 6.05 -15.95 -9.29
C GLN A 124 5.02 -16.85 -8.57
N TYR A 125 4.24 -16.29 -7.63
CA TYR A 125 3.18 -17.00 -6.92
C TYR A 125 3.67 -18.31 -6.25
N PRO A 126 4.58 -18.22 -5.26
CA PRO A 126 5.26 -19.40 -4.69
C PRO A 126 4.37 -20.27 -3.79
N PHE A 127 3.08 -19.96 -3.66
CA PHE A 127 2.15 -20.65 -2.77
C PHE A 127 1.24 -21.59 -3.55
N PRO A 128 1.13 -22.88 -3.18
CA PRO A 128 0.31 -23.85 -3.92
C PRO A 128 -1.18 -23.46 -4.04
N ALA A 129 -1.69 -22.68 -3.08
CA ALA A 129 -3.07 -22.22 -3.06
C ALA A 129 -3.36 -21.06 -4.04
N ILE A 130 -2.33 -20.43 -4.60
CA ILE A 130 -2.47 -19.23 -5.43
C ILE A 130 -1.83 -19.48 -6.79
N THR A 131 -2.62 -19.37 -7.85
CA THR A 131 -2.14 -19.56 -9.22
C THR A 131 -1.83 -18.24 -9.90
N ALA A 132 -0.82 -18.27 -10.79
CA ALA A 132 -0.50 -17.14 -11.64
C ALA A 132 -1.64 -16.83 -12.63
N PRO A 133 -1.83 -15.56 -13.04
CA PRO A 133 -2.74 -15.20 -14.10
C PRO A 133 -2.38 -15.93 -15.41
N LEU A 134 -3.35 -16.65 -15.99
CA LEU A 134 -3.20 -17.35 -17.26
C LEU A 134 -3.45 -16.40 -18.44
N GLU A 135 -2.42 -16.11 -19.22
CA GLU A 135 -2.52 -15.35 -20.46
C GLU A 135 -3.52 -15.99 -21.43
N GLY A 136 -4.28 -15.15 -22.16
CA GLY A 136 -5.29 -15.62 -23.11
C GLY A 136 -6.67 -15.92 -22.49
N THR A 137 -6.77 -16.01 -21.16
CA THR A 137 -8.07 -16.03 -20.48
C THR A 137 -8.57 -14.61 -20.18
N ALA A 138 -9.88 -14.38 -20.24
CA ALA A 138 -10.45 -13.06 -19.94
C ALA A 138 -10.06 -12.56 -18.54
N ALA A 139 -10.13 -13.44 -17.54
CA ALA A 139 -9.76 -13.12 -16.17
C ALA A 139 -8.24 -12.86 -15.99
N GLY A 140 -7.40 -13.66 -16.65
CA GLY A 140 -5.94 -13.49 -16.60
C GLY A 140 -5.48 -12.20 -17.26
N ASN A 141 -6.05 -11.84 -18.42
CA ASN A 141 -5.72 -10.60 -19.11
C ASN A 141 -6.09 -9.36 -18.28
N VAL A 142 -7.22 -9.39 -17.57
CA VAL A 142 -7.60 -8.31 -16.64
C VAL A 142 -6.60 -8.20 -15.49
N ALA A 143 -6.23 -9.33 -14.87
CA ALA A 143 -5.24 -9.35 -13.79
C ALA A 143 -3.88 -8.79 -14.23
N LEU A 144 -3.38 -9.21 -15.40
CA LEU A 144 -2.12 -8.74 -15.97
C LEU A 144 -2.16 -7.24 -16.31
N ASN A 145 -3.30 -6.74 -16.79
CA ASN A 145 -3.45 -5.31 -17.04
C ASN A 145 -3.47 -4.50 -15.74
N LEU A 146 -4.10 -4.98 -14.67
CA LEU A 146 -4.05 -4.32 -13.36
C LEU A 146 -2.63 -4.29 -12.78
N LEU A 147 -1.85 -5.37 -12.94
CA LEU A 147 -0.46 -5.44 -12.47
C LEU A 147 0.46 -4.35 -13.05
N LYS A 148 0.13 -3.80 -14.23
CA LYS A 148 0.87 -2.67 -14.83
C LYS A 148 0.70 -1.37 -14.05
N TYR A 149 -0.41 -1.23 -13.34
CA TYR A 149 -0.76 -0.05 -12.57
C TYR A 149 -0.72 -0.33 -11.08
N MET A 150 0.19 -1.19 -10.60
CA MET A 150 0.32 -1.44 -9.16
C MET A 150 1.24 -0.40 -8.49
N PRO A 151 1.03 -0.11 -7.19
CA PRO A 151 1.72 0.98 -6.50
C PRO A 151 3.25 0.93 -6.58
N PRO A 152 3.94 -0.21 -6.40
CA PRO A 152 5.41 -0.23 -6.48
C PRO A 152 5.95 0.10 -7.88
N ARG A 153 5.15 -0.17 -8.92
CA ARG A 153 5.50 0.15 -10.31
C ARG A 153 5.20 1.61 -10.65
N LEU A 154 4.06 2.13 -10.19
CA LEU A 154 3.69 3.54 -10.39
C LEU A 154 4.59 4.48 -9.59
N LEU A 155 4.85 4.13 -8.33
CA LEU A 155 5.78 4.80 -7.43
C LEU A 155 7.16 4.13 -7.53
N GLY A 156 7.63 3.86 -8.74
CA GLY A 156 9.00 3.40 -8.96
C GLY A 156 10.03 4.50 -8.76
N VAL A 157 11.31 4.16 -8.92
CA VAL A 157 12.39 5.17 -8.97
C VAL A 157 12.27 5.97 -10.28
N PRO A 158 12.36 7.32 -10.25
CA PRO A 158 12.65 8.19 -9.11
C PRO A 158 11.42 8.73 -8.36
N ALA A 159 10.21 8.49 -8.86
CA ALA A 159 8.96 9.04 -8.33
C ALA A 159 8.79 8.81 -6.81
N ILE A 160 9.20 7.64 -6.29
CA ILE A 160 9.11 7.33 -4.87
C ILE A 160 9.89 8.29 -3.96
N TYR A 161 11.04 8.78 -4.42
CA TYR A 161 11.85 9.72 -3.65
C TYR A 161 11.18 11.09 -3.56
N PHE A 162 10.47 11.51 -4.61
CA PHE A 162 9.66 12.72 -4.55
C PHE A 162 8.41 12.52 -3.70
N ALA A 163 7.75 11.37 -3.81
CA ALA A 163 6.55 11.04 -3.03
C ALA A 163 6.82 11.05 -1.52
N VAL A 164 7.95 10.49 -1.08
CA VAL A 164 8.30 10.48 0.34
C VAL A 164 8.67 11.88 0.84
N VAL A 165 9.40 12.68 0.06
CA VAL A 165 9.72 14.07 0.43
C VAL A 165 8.44 14.89 0.54
N LEU A 166 7.51 14.73 -0.40
CA LEU A 166 6.21 15.40 -0.35
C LEU A 166 5.38 14.97 0.87
N ALA A 167 5.38 13.68 1.20
CA ALA A 167 4.73 13.17 2.41
C ALA A 167 5.34 13.79 3.68
N PHE A 168 6.67 13.90 3.76
CA PHE A 168 7.34 14.55 4.88
C PHE A 168 7.04 16.05 4.96
N VAL A 169 7.11 16.78 3.84
CA VAL A 169 6.76 18.21 3.80
C VAL A 169 5.33 18.43 4.27
N PHE A 170 4.39 17.61 3.79
CA PHE A 170 3.00 17.67 4.25
C PHE A 170 2.91 17.45 5.76
N VAL A 171 3.58 16.43 6.29
CA VAL A 171 3.59 16.16 7.73
C VAL A 171 4.14 17.34 8.53
N LEU A 172 5.24 17.95 8.07
CA LEU A 172 5.80 19.13 8.72
C LEU A 172 4.81 20.30 8.71
N VAL A 173 4.23 20.63 7.56
CA VAL A 173 3.33 21.79 7.42
C VAL A 173 2.02 21.62 8.20
N VAL A 174 1.48 20.41 8.23
CA VAL A 174 0.15 20.16 8.81
C VAL A 174 0.23 19.78 10.29
N PHE A 175 1.34 19.18 10.75
CA PHE A 175 1.43 18.63 12.12
C PHE A 175 2.48 19.28 13.03
N ILE A 176 3.45 20.03 12.50
CA ILE A 176 4.51 20.67 13.29
C ILE A 176 4.38 22.19 13.24
#